data_AF-A0A8J6UTF8-F1
#
_entry.id   AF-A0A8J6UTF8-F1
#
_cell.length_a   1.000
_cell.length_b   1.000
_cell.length_c   1.000
_cell.angle_alpha   90.00
_cell.angle_beta   90.00
_cell.angle_gamma   90.00
#
_symmetry.space_group_name_H-M   'P 1'
#
loop_
_entity.id
_entity.type
_entity.pdbx_description
1 polymer ?
#
loop_
_entity_poly.entity_id
_entity_poly.type
_entity_poly.pdbx_seq_one_letter_code
_entity_poly.pdbx_strand_id
1 'polypeptide(L)'
;MMRKLIAAVQLQRYPTKPMPNSEAVKLQIRSAFASVEFPGDWCLRGSNEGDEPFLLEQEFKGKTDWQALDPAFIDRAPDGYGSALSFFSDEAFRFYLPAYLITDIDGKLDMHDPVFHLTHGLTDETRGNRVNPRRYGERTWFDEQGHRFAVFDREQARAIVSYLELKRETDEFQRDEIDQAIANYWSGRAEASAG
;
A
#
# COMPACT_ATOMS: atom_id res chain seq x y z
N MET A 1 -22.37 -1.88 28.04
CA MET A 1 -23.50 -2.66 27.46
C MET A 1 -23.88 -2.02 26.12
N MET A 2 -23.12 -2.31 25.06
CA MET A 2 -23.45 -1.97 23.67
C MET A 2 -22.77 -3.00 22.77
N ARG A 3 -23.23 -4.25 22.91
CA ARG A 3 -23.02 -5.33 21.96
C ARG A 3 -24.15 -5.25 20.94
N LYS A 4 -23.83 -5.56 19.68
CA LYS A 4 -24.70 -5.72 18.49
C LYS A 4 -24.83 -4.47 17.61
N LEU A 5 -23.86 -4.30 16.72
CA LEU A 5 -24.11 -3.93 15.32
C LEU A 5 -22.95 -4.39 14.41
N ILE A 6 -22.52 -5.65 14.55
CA ILE A 6 -21.66 -6.32 13.56
C ILE A 6 -22.46 -7.50 13.05
N ALA A 7 -23.23 -7.28 11.99
CA ALA A 7 -23.82 -8.33 11.15
C ALA A 7 -24.46 -7.68 9.94
N ALA A 8 -23.72 -7.63 8.82
CA ALA A 8 -24.20 -7.85 7.44
C ALA A 8 -23.30 -7.16 6.41
N VAL A 9 -22.02 -7.54 6.35
CA VAL A 9 -21.25 -7.49 5.09
C VAL A 9 -20.64 -8.88 4.94
N GLN A 10 -21.49 -9.87 4.64
CA GLN A 10 -21.01 -11.07 3.97
C GLN A 10 -20.80 -10.67 2.51
N LEU A 11 -19.61 -10.14 2.20
CA LEU A 11 -19.12 -10.06 0.83
C LEU A 11 -19.18 -11.47 0.27
N GLN A 12 -20.07 -11.68 -0.69
CA GLN A 12 -20.11 -12.89 -1.49
C GLN A 12 -18.73 -13.08 -2.11
N ARG A 13 -18.03 -14.11 -1.66
CA ARG A 13 -16.83 -14.64 -2.31
C ARG A 13 -17.21 -15.05 -3.73
N TYR A 14 -16.96 -14.17 -4.70
CA TYR A 14 -16.75 -14.63 -6.06
C TYR A 14 -15.41 -15.36 -6.09
N PRO A 15 -15.30 -16.55 -6.70
CA PRO A 15 -14.00 -17.12 -7.00
C PRO A 15 -13.25 -16.07 -7.82
N THR A 16 -12.14 -15.55 -7.30
CA THR A 16 -11.28 -14.63 -8.04
C THR A 16 -10.81 -15.38 -9.27
N LYS A 17 -11.41 -15.04 -10.42
CA LYS A 17 -10.95 -15.52 -11.72
C LYS A 17 -9.44 -15.21 -11.77
N PRO A 18 -8.58 -16.16 -12.15
CA PRO A 18 -7.16 -15.87 -12.28
C PRO A 18 -7.02 -14.64 -13.18
N MET A 19 -6.45 -13.58 -12.62
CA MET A 19 -6.37 -12.30 -13.31
C MET A 19 -5.42 -12.49 -14.50
N PRO A 20 -5.86 -12.21 -15.74
CA PRO A 20 -4.95 -12.21 -16.88
C PRO A 20 -3.72 -11.36 -16.54
N ASN A 21 -2.52 -11.81 -16.93
CA ASN A 21 -1.25 -11.11 -16.67
C ASN A 21 -0.77 -11.05 -15.20
N SER A 22 -1.44 -11.69 -14.22
CA SER A 22 -1.03 -11.67 -12.81
C SER A 22 0.44 -12.08 -12.59
N GLU A 23 0.91 -13.15 -13.24
CA GLU A 23 2.31 -13.59 -13.13
C GLU A 23 3.30 -12.59 -13.74
N ALA A 24 2.93 -11.93 -14.85
CA ALA A 24 3.77 -10.91 -15.46
C ALA A 24 3.91 -9.69 -14.54
N VAL A 25 2.81 -9.25 -13.94
CA VAL A 25 2.81 -8.14 -12.96
C VAL A 25 3.62 -8.51 -11.71
N LYS A 26 3.46 -9.73 -11.18
CA LYS A 26 4.29 -10.21 -10.04
C LYS A 26 5.78 -10.23 -10.38
N LEU A 27 6.15 -10.66 -11.58
CA LEU A 27 7.55 -10.65 -12.04
C LEU A 27 8.09 -9.21 -12.15
N GLN A 28 7.30 -8.29 -12.70
CA GLN A 28 7.65 -6.87 -12.80
C GLN A 28 7.85 -6.24 -11.41
N ILE A 29 6.95 -6.51 -10.46
CA ILE A 29 7.09 -6.08 -9.06
C ILE A 29 8.39 -6.62 -8.46
N ARG A 30 8.66 -7.93 -8.58
CA ARG A 30 9.91 -8.52 -8.08
C ARG A 30 11.13 -7.85 -8.68
N SER A 31 11.13 -7.62 -10.00
CA SER A 31 12.26 -6.99 -10.70
C SER A 31 12.47 -5.54 -10.26
N ALA A 32 11.41 -4.74 -10.15
CA ALA A 32 11.49 -3.32 -9.80
C ALA A 32 11.95 -3.08 -8.35
N PHE A 33 11.68 -4.05 -7.46
CA PHE A 33 12.01 -3.94 -6.04
C PHE A 33 13.20 -4.83 -5.62
N ALA A 34 13.82 -5.56 -6.54
CA ALA A 34 14.91 -6.52 -6.24
C ALA A 34 16.14 -5.87 -5.59
N SER A 35 16.44 -4.62 -5.92
CA SER A 35 17.60 -3.88 -5.41
C SER A 35 17.28 -2.98 -4.20
N VAL A 36 16.04 -2.99 -3.68
CA VAL A 36 15.70 -2.18 -2.50
C VAL A 36 16.33 -2.82 -1.27
N GLU A 37 17.25 -2.10 -0.66
CA GLU A 37 17.90 -2.53 0.58
C GLU A 37 16.93 -2.40 1.76
N PHE A 38 17.06 -3.31 2.72
CA PHE A 38 16.35 -3.21 3.99
C PHE A 38 16.78 -1.92 4.70
N PRO A 39 15.84 -1.04 5.12
CA PRO A 39 16.18 0.28 5.66
C PRO A 39 16.84 0.24 7.05
N GLY A 40 16.87 -0.94 7.68
CA GLY A 40 17.37 -1.13 9.04
C GLY A 40 16.25 -1.08 10.07
N ASP A 41 16.43 -1.81 11.18
CA ASP A 41 15.42 -1.90 12.25
C ASP A 41 15.06 -0.54 12.87
N TRP A 42 15.96 0.44 12.79
CA TRP A 42 15.77 1.80 13.29
C TRP A 42 14.84 2.65 12.42
N CYS A 43 14.51 2.20 11.22
CA CYS A 43 13.76 2.93 10.21
C CYS A 43 12.47 2.18 9.80
N LEU A 44 11.83 1.47 10.74
CA LEU A 44 10.62 0.69 10.41
C LEU A 44 9.33 1.51 10.42
N ARG A 45 9.19 2.49 11.31
CA ARG A 45 7.93 3.21 11.54
C ARG A 45 7.99 4.69 11.19
N GLY A 46 6.93 5.21 10.59
CA GLY A 46 6.74 6.62 10.23
C GLY A 46 5.97 7.42 11.27
N SER A 47 5.47 6.77 12.33
CA SER A 47 4.66 7.39 13.38
C SER A 47 5.14 7.00 14.79
N ASN A 48 4.93 7.93 15.73
CA ASN A 48 5.07 7.70 17.18
C ASN A 48 3.74 7.83 17.92
N GLU A 49 2.62 7.93 17.18
CA GLU A 49 1.29 8.14 17.74
C GLU A 49 0.58 6.80 17.99
N GLY A 50 0.20 6.55 19.24
CA GLY A 50 -0.42 5.29 19.65
C GLY A 50 0.56 4.12 19.77
N ASP A 51 0.01 2.93 20.02
CA ASP A 51 0.80 1.72 20.32
C ASP A 51 1.14 0.91 19.05
N GLU A 52 0.28 0.93 18.03
CA GLU A 52 0.42 0.13 16.80
C GLU A 52 1.76 0.34 16.05
N PRO A 53 2.32 1.57 15.92
CA PRO A 53 3.63 1.75 15.31
C PRO A 53 4.77 1.00 16.03
N PHE A 54 4.68 0.86 17.35
CA PHE A 54 5.68 0.15 18.14
C PHE A 54 5.52 -1.38 18.03
N LEU A 55 4.28 -1.86 17.96
CA LEU A 55 3.98 -3.26 17.65
C LEU A 55 4.50 -3.64 16.25
N LEU A 56 4.30 -2.76 15.26
CA LEU A 56 4.88 -2.92 13.92
C LEU A 56 6.40 -3.04 13.97
N GLU A 57 7.09 -2.11 14.66
CA GLU A 57 8.54 -2.15 14.77
C GLU A 57 9.02 -3.46 15.42
N GLN A 58 8.34 -3.90 16.48
CA GLN A 58 8.66 -5.14 17.17
C GLN A 58 8.50 -6.38 16.26
N GLU A 59 7.41 -6.47 15.51
CA GLU A 59 7.12 -7.63 14.67
C GLU A 59 7.96 -7.68 13.39
N PHE A 60 8.27 -6.52 12.79
CA PHE A 60 9.07 -6.45 11.57
C PHE A 60 10.58 -6.48 11.80
N LYS A 61 11.03 -6.31 13.06
CA LYS A 61 12.44 -6.37 13.43
C LYS A 61 13.13 -7.63 12.91
N GLY A 62 14.26 -7.46 12.23
CA GLY A 62 15.05 -8.55 11.67
C GLY A 62 14.42 -9.26 10.46
N LYS A 63 13.27 -8.81 9.95
CA LYS A 63 12.66 -9.34 8.72
C LYS A 63 13.25 -8.63 7.50
N THR A 64 14.51 -8.92 7.23
CA THR A 64 15.31 -8.23 6.19
C THR A 64 15.12 -8.77 4.78
N ASP A 65 14.22 -9.73 4.58
CA ASP A 65 13.87 -10.29 3.28
C ASP A 65 12.34 -10.25 3.12
N TRP A 66 11.85 -9.27 2.35
CA TRP A 66 10.43 -9.11 2.09
C TRP A 66 9.84 -10.28 1.28
N GLN A 67 10.67 -11.01 0.52
CA GLN A 67 10.21 -12.11 -0.34
C GLN A 67 9.85 -13.37 0.45
N ALA A 68 10.44 -13.51 1.65
CA ALA A 68 10.24 -14.64 2.54
C ALA A 68 9.12 -14.42 3.57
N LEU A 69 8.43 -13.27 3.52
CA LEU A 69 7.33 -12.98 4.44
C LEU A 69 6.14 -13.90 4.18
N ASP A 70 5.60 -14.45 5.27
CA ASP A 70 4.41 -15.29 5.22
C ASP A 70 3.16 -14.45 4.90
N PRO A 71 2.31 -14.87 3.95
CA PRO A 71 1.07 -14.17 3.62
C PRO A 71 0.14 -13.90 4.80
N ALA A 72 0.01 -14.83 5.76
CA ALA A 72 -0.88 -14.62 6.90
C ALA A 72 -0.29 -13.60 7.87
N PHE A 73 1.04 -13.55 8.02
CA PHE A 73 1.72 -12.46 8.72
C PHE A 73 1.47 -11.11 8.04
N ILE A 74 1.67 -11.01 6.72
CA ILE A 74 1.44 -9.77 5.95
C ILE A 74 0.01 -9.25 6.16
N ASP A 75 -0.99 -10.14 6.06
CA ASP A 75 -2.41 -9.80 6.22
C ASP A 75 -2.76 -9.31 7.63
N ARG A 76 -2.09 -9.81 8.67
CA ARG A 76 -2.51 -9.59 10.06
C ARG A 76 -1.64 -8.60 10.81
N ALA A 77 -0.43 -8.31 10.35
CA ALA A 77 0.49 -7.44 11.08
C ALA A 77 0.02 -5.97 11.12
N PRO A 78 0.32 -5.24 12.21
CA PRO A 78 0.86 -5.74 13.48
C PRO A 78 -0.23 -6.35 14.39
N ASP A 79 0.11 -7.30 15.26
CA ASP A 79 -0.73 -7.84 16.37
C ASP A 79 -2.17 -8.23 15.98
N GLY A 80 -2.38 -8.65 14.72
CA GLY A 80 -3.70 -9.04 14.23
C GLY A 80 -4.58 -7.89 13.69
N TYR A 81 -4.13 -6.63 13.77
CA TYR A 81 -4.88 -5.46 13.34
C TYR A 81 -4.96 -5.29 11.83
N GLY A 82 -3.97 -5.80 11.08
CA GLY A 82 -3.92 -5.61 9.63
C GLY A 82 -3.75 -4.13 9.24
N SER A 83 -2.91 -3.39 9.95
CA SER A 83 -2.75 -1.94 9.80
C SER A 83 -1.32 -1.50 9.45
N ALA A 84 -0.39 -2.45 9.29
CA ALA A 84 1.04 -2.18 9.05
C ALA A 84 1.35 -1.13 7.96
N LEU A 85 0.67 -1.19 6.80
CA LEU A 85 0.87 -0.22 5.72
C LEU A 85 0.61 1.22 6.15
N SER A 86 -0.21 1.48 7.18
CA SER A 86 -0.46 2.83 7.69
C SER A 86 0.74 3.41 8.44
N PHE A 87 1.57 2.56 9.05
CA PHE A 87 2.56 2.99 10.05
C PHE A 87 4.01 2.81 9.64
N PHE A 88 4.30 2.15 8.51
CA PHE A 88 5.65 2.12 7.98
C PHE A 88 6.22 3.53 7.75
N SER A 89 7.53 3.68 7.95
CA SER A 89 8.27 4.82 7.39
C SER A 89 8.21 4.78 5.86
N ASP A 90 8.61 5.86 5.19
CA ASP A 90 8.61 5.89 3.73
C ASP A 90 9.56 4.81 3.16
N GLU A 91 10.72 4.60 3.78
CA GLU A 91 11.69 3.59 3.38
C GLU A 91 11.22 2.15 3.68
N ALA A 92 10.60 1.90 4.84
CA ALA A 92 10.05 0.59 5.15
C ALA A 92 8.82 0.27 4.28
N PHE A 93 8.00 1.28 3.98
CA PHE A 93 6.88 1.13 3.06
C PHE A 93 7.41 0.72 1.68
N ARG A 94 8.44 1.41 1.16
CA ARG A 94 9.09 1.04 -0.10
C ARG A 94 9.62 -0.40 -0.10
N PHE A 95 10.27 -0.81 0.99
CA PHE A 95 10.86 -2.14 1.11
C PHE A 95 9.81 -3.27 1.19
N TYR A 96 8.75 -3.09 1.98
CA TYR A 96 7.75 -4.14 2.22
C TYR A 96 6.56 -4.14 1.27
N LEU A 97 6.22 -3.01 0.64
CA LEU A 97 5.12 -2.89 -0.32
C LEU A 97 5.06 -4.04 -1.34
N PRO A 98 6.15 -4.48 -2.02
CA PRO A 98 6.05 -5.56 -3.01
C PRO A 98 5.51 -6.88 -2.43
N ALA A 99 5.73 -7.18 -1.15
CA ALA A 99 5.16 -8.35 -0.50
C ALA A 99 3.62 -8.24 -0.39
N TYR A 100 3.11 -7.06 -0.04
CA TYR A 100 1.67 -6.78 0.02
C TYR A 100 1.02 -6.86 -1.37
N LEU A 101 1.61 -6.24 -2.38
CA LEU A 101 1.06 -6.27 -3.75
C LEU A 101 0.96 -7.71 -4.29
N ILE A 102 2.00 -8.51 -4.09
CA ILE A 102 2.02 -9.90 -4.55
C ILE A 102 1.01 -10.76 -3.77
N THR A 103 0.89 -10.53 -2.46
CA THR A 103 -0.06 -11.26 -1.61
C THR A 103 -1.51 -10.93 -1.98
N ASP A 104 -1.79 -9.67 -2.32
CA ASP A 104 -3.08 -9.22 -2.84
C ASP A 104 -3.39 -9.84 -4.22
N ILE A 105 -2.41 -9.84 -5.14
CA ILE A 105 -2.56 -10.49 -6.46
C ILE A 105 -2.90 -11.99 -6.31
N ASP A 106 -2.30 -12.64 -5.31
CA ASP A 106 -2.56 -14.05 -4.98
C ASP A 106 -3.92 -14.27 -4.28
N GLY A 107 -4.67 -13.21 -3.96
CA GLY A 107 -5.97 -13.28 -3.27
C GLY A 107 -5.87 -13.72 -1.82
N LYS A 108 -4.76 -13.39 -1.14
CA LYS A 108 -4.44 -13.84 0.23
C LYS A 108 -4.57 -12.75 1.30
N LEU A 109 -4.99 -11.54 0.94
CA LEU A 109 -5.32 -10.48 1.89
C LEU A 109 -6.82 -10.46 2.17
N ASP A 110 -7.17 -10.22 3.44
CA ASP A 110 -8.53 -10.08 3.97
C ASP A 110 -8.66 -8.77 4.77
N MET A 111 -7.60 -8.38 5.50
CA MET A 111 -7.61 -7.21 6.39
C MET A 111 -6.92 -5.99 5.77
N HIS A 112 -5.93 -6.21 4.90
CA HIS A 112 -5.19 -5.14 4.22
C HIS A 112 -5.77 -4.80 2.85
N ASP A 113 -5.76 -3.51 2.54
CA ASP A 113 -6.12 -2.98 1.21
C ASP A 113 -4.97 -2.13 0.64
N PRO A 114 -4.04 -2.73 -0.11
CA PRO A 114 -2.95 -1.98 -0.72
C PRO A 114 -3.42 -0.97 -1.77
N VAL A 115 -4.59 -1.15 -2.39
CA VAL A 115 -5.14 -0.18 -3.35
C VAL A 115 -5.47 1.11 -2.61
N PHE A 116 -6.19 1.04 -1.49
CA PHE A 116 -6.45 2.22 -0.65
C PHE A 116 -5.16 2.98 -0.29
N HIS A 117 -4.11 2.26 0.11
CA HIS A 117 -2.82 2.88 0.45
C HIS A 117 -2.06 3.49 -0.72
N LEU A 118 -2.45 3.20 -1.95
CA LEU A 118 -1.86 3.73 -3.18
C LEU A 118 -2.76 4.75 -3.89
N THR A 119 -4.04 4.89 -3.49
CA THR A 119 -5.01 5.80 -4.12
C THR A 119 -5.46 6.92 -3.18
N HIS A 120 -5.58 6.66 -1.87
CA HIS A 120 -6.08 7.64 -0.91
C HIS A 120 -5.20 8.89 -0.87
N GLY A 121 -5.80 10.06 -0.99
CA GLY A 121 -5.09 11.34 -1.06
C GLY A 121 -4.61 11.73 -2.46
N LEU A 122 -4.81 10.87 -3.45
CA LEU A 122 -4.52 11.15 -4.87
C LEU A 122 -5.79 11.33 -5.72
N THR A 123 -6.97 10.97 -5.18
CA THR A 123 -8.27 11.14 -5.85
C THR A 123 -8.72 12.60 -5.82
N ASP A 124 -9.56 13.02 -6.77
CA ASP A 124 -10.08 14.39 -6.85
C ASP A 124 -10.86 14.79 -5.59
N GLU A 125 -11.55 13.83 -4.96
CA GLU A 125 -12.28 14.03 -3.71
C GLU A 125 -11.35 14.31 -2.51
N THR A 126 -10.21 13.60 -2.44
CA THR A 126 -9.38 13.58 -1.23
C THR A 126 -8.12 14.44 -1.32
N ARG A 127 -7.56 14.62 -2.52
CA ARG A 127 -6.25 15.26 -2.74
C ARG A 127 -6.17 16.69 -2.21
N GLY A 128 -7.26 17.45 -2.29
CA GLY A 128 -7.33 18.83 -1.81
C GLY A 128 -7.64 18.97 -0.32
N ASN A 129 -8.00 17.89 0.36
CA ASN A 129 -8.35 17.93 1.78
C ASN A 129 -7.09 18.12 2.61
N ARG A 130 -7.17 18.97 3.64
CA ARG A 130 -6.05 19.23 4.55
C ARG A 130 -5.85 18.08 5.54
N VAL A 131 -4.61 17.64 5.71
CA VAL A 131 -4.24 16.65 6.72
C VAL A 131 -4.15 17.34 8.07
N ASN A 132 -5.04 16.98 9.01
CA ASN A 132 -5.10 17.53 10.37
C ASN A 132 -4.58 18.99 10.48
N PRO A 133 -5.38 20.00 10.08
CA PRO A 133 -4.93 21.39 9.95
C PRO A 133 -4.31 21.98 11.22
N ARG A 134 -4.69 21.47 12.40
CA ARG A 134 -4.13 21.89 13.69
C ARG A 134 -2.66 21.49 13.86
N ARG A 135 -2.24 20.41 13.21
CA ARG A 135 -0.88 19.87 13.32
C ARG A 135 -0.01 20.24 12.11
N TYR A 136 -0.57 20.14 10.90
CA TYR A 136 0.20 20.27 9.65
C TYR A 136 -0.15 21.51 8.82
N GLY A 137 -0.98 22.41 9.36
CA GLY A 137 -1.33 23.66 8.71
C GLY A 137 -2.07 23.46 7.38
N GLU A 138 -1.50 23.96 6.30
CA GLU A 138 -2.09 23.93 4.95
C GLU A 138 -1.76 22.64 4.17
N ARG A 139 -0.98 21.72 4.75
CA ARG A 139 -0.60 20.47 4.08
C ARG A 139 -1.84 19.71 3.64
N THR A 140 -1.94 19.42 2.35
CA THR A 140 -3.00 18.60 1.77
C THR A 140 -2.63 17.12 1.77
N TRP A 141 -3.62 16.25 1.57
CA TRP A 141 -3.33 14.84 1.36
C TRP A 141 -2.46 14.59 0.13
N PHE A 142 -2.60 15.40 -0.93
CA PHE A 142 -1.72 15.30 -2.09
C PHE A 142 -0.26 15.58 -1.74
N ASP A 143 -0.01 16.60 -0.92
CA ASP A 143 1.35 16.92 -0.46
C ASP A 143 1.93 15.79 0.40
N GLU A 144 1.11 15.24 1.30
CA GLU A 144 1.51 14.13 2.19
C GLU A 144 1.86 12.87 1.39
N GLN A 145 0.98 12.43 0.49
CA GLN A 145 1.22 11.25 -0.33
C GLN A 145 2.36 11.50 -1.33
N GLY A 146 2.44 12.72 -1.88
CA GLY A 146 3.53 13.12 -2.77
C GLY A 146 4.89 13.00 -2.11
N HIS A 147 5.01 13.39 -0.84
CA HIS A 147 6.21 13.17 -0.03
C HIS A 147 6.48 11.68 0.20
N ARG A 148 5.49 10.96 0.74
CA ARG A 148 5.60 9.53 1.07
C ARG A 148 6.03 8.69 -0.13
N PHE A 149 5.49 8.98 -1.31
CA PHE A 149 5.76 8.22 -2.53
C PHE A 149 6.99 8.72 -3.31
N ALA A 150 7.65 9.80 -2.88
CA ALA A 150 8.84 10.32 -3.54
C ALA A 150 10.02 9.31 -3.51
N VAL A 151 10.02 8.38 -2.55
CA VAL A 151 11.03 7.33 -2.40
C VAL A 151 11.03 6.30 -3.54
N PHE A 152 9.91 6.15 -4.27
CA PHE A 152 9.82 5.19 -5.37
C PHE A 152 10.50 5.73 -6.62
N ASP A 153 11.37 4.93 -7.23
CA ASP A 153 11.93 5.26 -8.53
C ASP A 153 10.93 4.98 -9.67
N ARG A 154 11.35 5.26 -10.91
CA ARG A 154 10.52 5.11 -12.09
C ARG A 154 10.06 3.66 -12.33
N GLU A 155 10.94 2.67 -12.17
CA GLU A 155 10.57 1.28 -12.45
C GLU A 155 9.63 0.74 -11.36
N GLN A 156 9.80 1.21 -10.13
CA GLN A 156 8.88 0.93 -9.02
C GLN A 156 7.52 1.57 -9.25
N ALA A 157 7.46 2.83 -9.69
CA ALA A 157 6.22 3.49 -10.06
C ALA A 157 5.50 2.76 -11.22
N ARG A 158 6.24 2.29 -12.23
CA ARG A 158 5.67 1.46 -13.31
C ARG A 158 5.07 0.16 -12.80
N ALA A 159 5.75 -0.53 -11.88
CA ALA A 159 5.22 -1.76 -11.28
C ALA A 159 3.95 -1.48 -10.46
N ILE A 160 3.90 -0.36 -9.74
CA ILE A 160 2.70 0.09 -9.01
C ILE A 160 1.55 0.38 -10.00
N VAL A 161 1.79 1.09 -11.11
CA VAL A 161 0.78 1.32 -12.15
C VAL A 161 0.24 0.00 -12.69
N SER A 162 1.11 -0.95 -13.06
CA SER A 162 0.69 -2.25 -13.58
C SER A 162 -0.11 -3.06 -12.55
N TYR A 163 0.21 -2.94 -11.26
CA TYR A 163 -0.62 -3.51 -10.18
C TYR A 163 -2.00 -2.85 -10.11
N LEU A 164 -2.06 -1.52 -10.11
CA LEU A 164 -3.32 -0.78 -10.04
C LEU A 164 -4.22 -1.07 -11.26
N GLU A 165 -3.65 -1.13 -12.47
CA GLU A 165 -4.37 -1.51 -13.69
C GLU A 165 -4.95 -2.93 -13.59
N LEU A 166 -4.20 -3.88 -13.03
CA LEU A 166 -4.70 -5.24 -12.78
C LEU A 166 -5.88 -5.24 -11.81
N LYS A 167 -5.82 -4.44 -10.74
CA LYS A 167 -6.91 -4.32 -9.76
C LYS A 167 -8.12 -3.61 -10.35
N ARG A 168 -7.92 -2.60 -11.19
CA ARG A 168 -8.97 -1.87 -11.90
C ARG A 168 -9.85 -2.77 -12.79
N GLU A 169 -9.25 -3.79 -13.40
CA GLU A 169 -9.97 -4.78 -14.22
C GLU A 169 -10.84 -5.74 -13.39
N THR A 170 -10.57 -5.86 -12.09
CA THR A 170 -11.16 -6.90 -11.23
C THR A 170 -12.01 -6.38 -10.08
N ASP A 171 -11.81 -5.12 -9.67
CA ASP A 171 -12.58 -4.44 -8.63
C ASP A 171 -13.32 -3.23 -9.22
N GLU A 172 -14.61 -3.40 -9.46
CA GLU A 172 -15.45 -2.33 -10.01
C GLU A 172 -15.68 -1.18 -9.01
N PHE A 173 -15.57 -1.43 -7.70
CA PHE A 173 -15.81 -0.41 -6.68
C PHE A 173 -14.64 0.57 -6.58
N GLN A 174 -13.42 0.09 -6.81
CA GLN A 174 -12.19 0.90 -6.73
C GLN A 174 -11.74 1.46 -8.08
N ARG A 175 -12.41 1.12 -9.18
CA ARG A 175 -12.03 1.51 -10.54
C ARG A 175 -11.81 3.01 -10.70
N ASP A 176 -12.74 3.83 -10.22
CA ASP A 176 -12.68 5.29 -10.37
C ASP A 176 -11.55 5.90 -9.53
N GLU A 177 -11.32 5.39 -8.33
CA GLU A 177 -10.22 5.83 -7.46
C GLU A 177 -8.86 5.48 -8.06
N ILE A 178 -8.75 4.27 -8.62
CA ILE A 178 -7.56 3.82 -9.34
C ILE A 178 -7.28 4.71 -10.57
N ASP A 179 -8.30 4.95 -11.40
CA ASP A 179 -8.16 5.77 -12.61
C ASP A 179 -7.67 7.19 -12.26
N GLN A 180 -8.22 7.78 -11.19
CA GLN A 180 -7.79 9.09 -10.72
C GLN A 180 -6.38 9.08 -10.14
N ALA A 181 -6.03 8.12 -9.29
CA ALA A 181 -4.69 8.04 -8.70
C ALA A 181 -3.59 7.84 -9.76
N ILE A 182 -3.87 7.02 -10.78
CA ILE A 182 -2.98 6.83 -11.92
C ILE A 182 -2.78 8.15 -12.66
N ALA A 183 -3.86 8.81 -13.05
CA ALA A 183 -3.81 10.05 -13.82
C ALA A 183 -3.18 11.22 -13.04
N ASN A 184 -3.50 11.35 -11.75
CA ASN A 184 -3.09 12.47 -10.92
C ASN A 184 -1.65 12.38 -10.43
N TYR A 185 -1.06 11.18 -10.33
CA TYR A 185 0.27 10.99 -9.73
C TYR A 185 1.10 9.89 -10.40
N TRP A 186 0.60 8.66 -10.45
CA TRP A 186 1.46 7.51 -10.77
C TRP A 186 1.96 7.48 -12.21
N SER A 187 1.16 7.86 -13.20
CA SER A 187 1.62 7.95 -14.60
C SER A 187 2.77 8.93 -14.76
N GLY A 188 2.67 10.10 -14.12
CA GLY A 188 3.74 11.09 -14.13
C GLY A 188 5.04 10.55 -13.53
N ARG A 189 4.96 9.78 -12.43
CA ARG A 189 6.13 9.11 -11.82
C ARG A 189 6.71 7.99 -12.69
N ALA A 190 5.85 7.23 -13.36
CA ALA A 190 6.23 6.12 -14.23
C ALA A 190 6.89 6.59 -15.55
N GLU A 191 6.58 7.81 -16.00
CA GLU A 191 7.09 8.42 -17.22
C GLU A 191 8.28 9.37 -16.98
N ALA A 192 8.44 9.90 -15.76
CA ALA A 192 9.51 10.83 -15.43
C ALA A 192 10.89 10.24 -15.76
N SER A 193 11.73 11.00 -16.47
CA SER A 193 13.13 10.65 -16.64
C SER A 193 13.85 10.77 -15.30
N ALA A 194 14.85 9.92 -15.05
CA ALA A 194 15.74 10.11 -13.90
C ALA A 194 16.41 11.49 -14.04
N GLY A 195 16.04 12.41 -13.17
CA GLY A 195 16.64 13.75 -13.07
C GLY A 195 18.05 13.67 -12.52
#